data_AF-A0A8J6QCZ4-F1
#
_entry.id   AF-A0A8J6QCZ4-F1
#
_cell.length_a   1.000
_cell.length_b   1.000
_cell.length_c   1.000
_cell.angle_alpha   90.00
_cell.angle_beta   90.00
_cell.angle_gamma   90.00
#
_symmetry.space_group_name_H-M   'P 1'
#
loop_
_entity.id
_entity.type
_entity.pdbx_description
1 polymer ?
#
loop_
_entity_poly.entity_id
_entity_poly.type
_entity_poly.pdbx_seq_one_letter_code
_entity_poly.pdbx_strand_id
1 'polypeptide(L)'
;MHRRREVWQQMCIDELLPALTIEADVVCQLALLSRGETAILSRQQQLGLAAAELAWQEAGLPPERQALRGEQHAPLNQPWRREAGVVSASALGDLSSLLVEQQTPGSRPRPTSLSRWRGNALGAALAVRFGLQGDQFNLNAASSSGAQAIALAARLIEARILQVAVVVGAEPALPSLLLEANRRSGAMATNGSSQPLRADRSGMVPREAAAALVLEHPEHASRRGATPLAELHGCTSGCEAHHLVAPLPGQALSHALLEQLLSGADRKQTPIDWLCLHATGTPRFDQEEIAFVNQAFPTLPWISAFKRSLGHSLGAAGVVEAALIVEGLHRGEVPPWPKVIDPTFGLNQPENYPALAPQNALQLASGMGGVVVMNHFRAVP
;
A
#
# COMPACT_ATOMS: atom_id res chain seq x y z
N MET A 1 -14.57 -12.79 6.08
CA MET A 1 -15.22 -12.92 4.76
C MET A 1 -16.30 -11.86 4.49
N HIS A 2 -17.32 -11.63 5.35
CA HIS A 2 -18.42 -10.69 5.03
C HIS A 2 -17.96 -9.25 4.68
N ARG A 3 -17.00 -8.70 5.43
CA ARG A 3 -16.46 -7.34 5.18
C ARG A 3 -15.60 -7.19 3.92
N ARG A 4 -14.84 -8.22 3.49
CA ARG A 4 -14.00 -8.13 2.28
C ARG A 4 -14.85 -8.03 1.02
N ARG A 5 -15.93 -8.82 0.95
CA ARG A 5 -16.90 -8.77 -0.15
C ARG A 5 -17.60 -7.41 -0.22
N GLU A 6 -18.00 -6.85 0.92
CA GLU A 6 -18.61 -5.52 0.98
C GLU A 6 -17.65 -4.45 0.49
N VAL A 7 -16.40 -4.43 0.97
CA VAL A 7 -15.39 -3.47 0.51
C VAL A 7 -15.12 -3.60 -0.98
N TRP A 8 -15.02 -4.82 -1.50
CA TRP A 8 -14.86 -5.07 -2.93
C TRP A 8 -16.06 -4.53 -3.73
N GLN A 9 -17.28 -4.84 -3.31
CA GLN A 9 -18.50 -4.33 -3.95
C GLN A 9 -18.54 -2.80 -3.93
N GLN A 10 -18.10 -2.17 -2.86
CA GLN A 10 -17.99 -0.71 -2.77
C GLN A 10 -16.95 -0.15 -3.76
N MET A 11 -15.81 -0.81 -3.96
CA MET A 11 -14.86 -0.44 -5.02
C MET A 11 -15.46 -0.58 -6.42
N CYS A 12 -16.39 -1.52 -6.60
CA CYS A 12 -17.05 -1.72 -7.89
C CYS A 12 -18.16 -0.71 -8.22
N ILE A 13 -18.51 0.21 -7.31
CA ILE A 13 -19.56 1.21 -7.55
C ILE A 13 -19.00 2.49 -8.21
N ASP A 14 -17.67 2.65 -8.24
CA ASP A 14 -16.97 3.79 -8.84
C ASP A 14 -17.38 5.16 -8.25
N GLU A 15 -17.77 5.15 -6.98
CA GLU A 15 -18.15 6.33 -6.20
C GLU A 15 -17.06 6.65 -5.17
N LEU A 16 -17.00 7.93 -4.77
CA LEU A 16 -16.15 8.36 -3.67
C LEU A 16 -16.70 7.76 -2.39
N LEU A 17 -15.91 6.94 -1.71
CA LEU A 17 -16.32 6.49 -0.39
C LEU A 17 -16.33 7.68 0.56
N PRO A 18 -17.40 7.83 1.38
CA PRO A 18 -17.47 8.91 2.34
C PRO A 18 -16.23 8.87 3.23
N ALA A 19 -15.85 10.04 3.74
CA ALA A 19 -14.74 10.17 4.68
C ALA A 19 -15.05 9.36 5.94
N LEU A 20 -14.63 8.10 5.98
CA LEU A 20 -14.77 7.24 7.13
C LEU A 20 -13.55 7.45 8.00
N THR A 21 -13.68 8.26 9.05
CA THR A 21 -12.78 8.13 10.19
C THR A 21 -13.06 6.75 10.79
N ILE A 22 -12.07 5.86 10.78
CA ILE A 22 -12.28 4.52 11.30
C ILE A 22 -12.37 4.65 12.83
N GLU A 23 -13.49 4.27 13.43
CA GLU A 23 -13.67 4.42 14.87
C GLU A 23 -12.53 3.75 15.66
N ALA A 24 -12.01 4.44 16.68
CA ALA A 24 -10.84 3.98 17.43
C ALA A 24 -11.07 2.61 18.08
N ASP A 25 -12.28 2.38 18.60
CA ASP A 25 -12.67 1.12 19.21
C ASP A 25 -12.68 -0.03 18.21
N VAL A 26 -13.12 0.22 16.96
CA VAL A 26 -13.10 -0.79 15.89
C VAL A 26 -11.67 -1.19 15.57
N VAL A 27 -10.75 -0.22 15.45
CA VAL A 27 -9.33 -0.49 15.19
C VAL A 27 -8.71 -1.27 16.34
N CYS A 28 -8.97 -0.89 17.59
CA CYS A 28 -8.41 -1.59 18.75
C CYS A 28 -8.94 -3.02 18.87
N GLN A 29 -10.22 -3.25 18.59
CA GLN A 29 -10.81 -4.59 18.56
C GLN A 29 -10.17 -5.45 17.45
N LEU A 30 -10.02 -4.91 16.24
CA LEU A 30 -9.38 -5.61 15.14
C LEU A 30 -7.91 -5.94 15.43
N ALA A 31 -7.18 -5.05 16.11
CA ALA A 31 -5.79 -5.28 16.51
C ALA A 31 -5.64 -6.15 17.78
N LEU A 32 -6.76 -6.57 18.39
CA LEU A 32 -6.80 -7.32 19.66
C LEU A 32 -6.07 -6.60 20.81
N LEU A 33 -6.17 -5.26 20.86
CA LEU A 33 -5.46 -4.44 21.84
C LEU A 33 -6.25 -4.28 23.14
N SER A 34 -5.55 -4.44 24.26
CA SER A 34 -6.06 -4.02 25.56
C SER A 34 -6.02 -2.49 25.71
N ARG A 35 -6.81 -1.94 26.64
CA ARG A 35 -6.78 -0.49 26.95
C ARG A 35 -5.37 0.02 27.30
N GLY A 36 -4.58 -0.80 28.01
CA GLY A 36 -3.22 -0.46 28.41
C GLY A 36 -2.23 -0.39 27.24
N GLU A 37 -2.43 -1.23 26.23
CA GLU A 37 -1.66 -1.23 24.98
C GLU A 37 -2.10 -0.09 24.06
N THR A 38 -3.40 0.15 23.90
CA THR A 38 -3.93 1.27 23.12
C THR A 38 -3.32 2.60 23.58
N ALA A 39 -3.17 2.80 24.89
CA ALA A 39 -2.64 4.03 25.47
C ALA A 39 -1.17 4.33 25.15
N ILE A 40 -0.39 3.33 24.71
CA ILE A 40 1.04 3.50 24.39
C ILE A 40 1.37 3.54 22.92
N LEU A 41 0.39 3.27 22.06
CA LEU A 41 0.55 3.26 20.63
C LEU A 41 0.10 4.58 20.00
N SER A 42 0.70 4.93 18.87
CA SER A 42 0.16 5.95 17.99
C SER A 42 -1.03 5.40 17.19
N ARG A 43 -1.82 6.31 16.59
CA ARG A 43 -2.92 5.94 15.70
C ARG A 43 -2.43 5.09 14.52
N GLN A 44 -1.29 5.45 13.95
CA GLN A 44 -0.63 4.70 12.87
C GLN A 44 -0.30 3.26 13.29
N GLN A 45 0.30 3.06 14.48
CA GLN A 45 0.61 1.73 14.99
C GLN A 45 -0.66 0.90 15.19
N GLN A 46 -1.72 1.49 15.75
CA GLN A 46 -3.00 0.82 15.92
C GLN A 46 -3.61 0.36 14.59
N LEU A 47 -3.62 1.25 13.58
CA LEU A 47 -4.11 0.93 12.23
C LEU A 47 -3.30 -0.20 11.58
N GLY A 48 -1.98 -0.11 11.64
CA GLY A 48 -1.09 -1.12 11.07
C GLY A 48 -1.22 -2.49 11.75
N LEU A 49 -1.36 -2.51 13.08
CA LEU A 49 -1.60 -3.75 13.83
C LEU A 49 -2.95 -4.37 13.48
N ALA A 50 -4.00 -3.56 13.32
CA ALA A 50 -5.32 -4.06 12.89
C ALA A 50 -5.26 -4.69 11.49
N ALA A 51 -4.61 -4.02 10.54
CA ALA A 51 -4.44 -4.55 9.19
C ALA A 51 -3.60 -5.83 9.17
N ALA A 52 -2.49 -5.86 9.92
CA ALA A 52 -1.63 -7.02 10.05
C ALA A 52 -2.36 -8.20 10.70
N GLU A 53 -3.19 -7.96 11.72
CA GLU A 53 -3.97 -9.01 12.38
C GLU A 53 -4.92 -9.70 11.40
N LEU A 54 -5.62 -8.92 10.56
CA LEU A 54 -6.50 -9.46 9.53
C LEU A 54 -5.73 -10.30 8.50
N ALA A 55 -4.62 -9.79 7.97
CA ALA A 55 -3.80 -10.52 7.01
C ALA A 55 -3.15 -11.78 7.62
N TRP A 56 -2.72 -11.70 8.87
CA TRP A 56 -2.11 -12.81 9.60
C TRP A 56 -3.10 -13.96 9.84
N GLN A 57 -4.32 -13.63 10.24
CA GLN A 57 -5.40 -14.62 10.41
C GLN A 57 -5.76 -15.27 9.07
N GLU A 58 -5.86 -14.48 8.01
CA GLU A 58 -6.16 -14.99 6.67
C GLU A 58 -5.05 -15.90 6.13
N ALA A 59 -3.78 -15.58 6.40
CA ALA A 59 -2.65 -16.44 6.06
C ALA A 59 -2.63 -17.76 6.86
N GLY A 60 -3.42 -17.89 7.93
CA GLY A 60 -3.41 -19.07 8.80
C GLY A 60 -2.10 -19.25 9.56
N LEU A 61 -1.46 -18.13 9.93
CA LEU A 61 -0.24 -18.13 10.73
C LEU A 61 -0.55 -18.28 12.23
N PRO A 62 0.44 -18.65 13.08
CA PRO A 62 0.20 -18.98 14.49
C PRO A 62 -0.53 -17.88 15.28
N PRO A 63 -1.51 -18.22 16.13
CA PRO A 63 -2.42 -17.25 16.74
C PRO A 63 -1.80 -16.47 17.91
N GLU A 64 -0.61 -16.84 18.38
CA GLU A 64 -0.03 -16.25 19.59
C GLU A 64 0.37 -14.80 19.37
N ARG A 65 0.18 -13.98 20.41
CA ARG A 65 0.57 -12.57 20.42
C ARG A 65 1.44 -12.29 21.64
N GLN A 66 2.39 -11.38 21.47
CA GLN A 66 3.17 -10.80 22.54
C GLN A 66 2.44 -9.56 23.08
N ALA A 67 2.47 -9.36 24.40
CA ALA A 67 2.09 -8.08 24.97
C ALA A 67 3.15 -7.03 24.63
N LEU A 68 2.71 -5.84 24.23
CA LEU A 68 3.62 -4.81 23.69
C LEU A 68 4.57 -4.20 24.73
N ARG A 69 4.29 -4.38 26.02
CA ARG A 69 5.15 -3.96 27.13
C ARG A 69 5.95 -5.11 27.74
N GLY A 70 5.79 -6.32 27.22
CA GLY A 70 6.50 -7.51 27.67
C GLY A 70 5.94 -8.16 28.94
N GLU A 71 4.70 -7.87 29.36
CA GLU A 71 4.12 -8.59 30.51
C GLU A 71 3.76 -10.05 30.17
N GLN A 72 3.60 -10.38 28.89
CA GLN A 72 3.29 -11.72 28.39
C GLN A 72 4.09 -12.00 27.12
N HIS A 73 4.78 -13.14 27.11
CA HIS A 73 5.60 -13.54 25.98
C HIS A 73 5.21 -14.92 25.45
N ALA A 74 4.93 -15.02 24.15
CA ALA A 74 4.95 -16.29 23.45
C ALA A 74 6.39 -16.82 23.34
N PRO A 75 6.60 -18.14 23.18
CA PRO A 75 7.95 -18.72 23.07
C PRO A 75 8.71 -18.15 21.86
N LEU A 76 9.75 -17.37 22.13
CA LEU A 76 10.61 -16.73 21.12
C LEU A 76 11.75 -17.64 20.62
N ASN A 77 11.80 -18.89 21.08
CA ASN A 77 12.84 -19.86 20.73
C ASN A 77 12.53 -20.66 19.45
N GLN A 78 11.38 -20.45 18.83
CA GLN A 78 10.98 -21.17 17.62
C GLN A 78 11.80 -20.67 16.41
N PRO A 79 12.53 -21.55 15.68
CA PRO A 79 13.47 -21.14 14.63
C PRO A 79 12.86 -20.28 13.52
N TRP A 80 11.62 -20.58 13.09
CA TRP A 80 10.93 -19.85 12.01
C TRP A 80 10.79 -18.36 12.30
N ARG A 81 10.77 -17.95 13.58
CA ARG A 81 10.65 -16.53 13.96
C ARG A 81 11.83 -15.70 13.46
N ARG A 82 13.02 -16.29 13.33
CA ARG A 82 14.23 -15.62 12.79
C ARG A 82 14.18 -15.47 11.27
N GLU A 83 13.34 -16.26 10.63
CA GLU A 83 13.12 -16.27 9.18
C GLU A 83 11.82 -15.50 8.83
N ALA A 84 11.16 -14.92 9.82
CA ALA A 84 9.95 -14.13 9.66
C ALA A 84 10.20 -12.68 10.07
N GLY A 85 9.95 -11.74 9.17
CA GLY A 85 10.30 -10.33 9.32
C GLY A 85 9.16 -9.37 8.98
N VAL A 86 9.45 -8.07 9.10
CA VAL A 86 8.48 -6.99 8.84
C VAL A 86 9.07 -5.97 7.89
N VAL A 87 8.33 -5.63 6.84
CA VAL A 87 8.63 -4.47 6.01
C VAL A 87 7.45 -3.52 6.07
N SER A 88 7.64 -2.38 6.73
CA SER A 88 6.55 -1.42 6.96
C SER A 88 6.76 -0.12 6.21
N ALA A 89 5.67 0.58 5.91
CA ALA A 89 5.67 1.78 5.09
C ALA A 89 4.76 2.87 5.68
N SER A 90 5.27 4.10 5.68
CA SER A 90 4.54 5.31 6.06
C SER A 90 5.29 6.54 5.55
N ALA A 91 4.56 7.55 5.08
CA ALA A 91 5.16 8.79 4.63
C ALA A 91 5.23 9.83 5.75
N LEU A 92 4.13 10.02 6.49
CA LEU A 92 3.98 11.09 7.48
C LEU A 92 3.46 10.61 8.84
N GLY A 93 3.24 9.30 9.04
CA GLY A 93 2.60 8.76 10.24
C GLY A 93 3.36 9.02 11.55
N ASP A 94 4.69 8.88 11.55
CA ASP A 94 5.50 9.11 12.74
C ASP A 94 5.52 10.61 13.11
N LEU A 95 5.65 11.48 12.10
CA LEU A 95 5.56 12.93 12.26
C LEU A 95 4.16 13.36 12.73
N SER A 96 3.12 12.73 12.20
CA SER A 96 1.73 12.95 12.61
C SER A 96 1.55 12.60 14.09
N SER A 97 2.17 11.51 14.53
CA SER A 97 2.13 11.07 15.93
C SER A 97 2.77 12.08 16.89
N LEU A 98 3.89 12.69 16.49
CA LEU A 98 4.52 13.78 17.23
C LEU A 98 3.62 15.02 17.31
N LEU A 99 3.10 15.46 16.17
CA LEU A 99 2.30 16.68 16.08
C LEU A 99 0.98 16.55 16.85
N VAL A 100 0.29 15.41 16.78
CA VAL A 100 -0.93 15.16 17.56
C VAL A 100 -0.65 15.26 19.06
N GLU A 101 0.45 14.68 19.52
CA GLU A 101 0.81 14.77 20.93
C GLU A 101 1.16 16.22 21.33
N GLN A 102 1.94 16.93 20.53
CA GLN A 102 2.30 18.33 20.76
C GLN A 102 1.08 19.26 20.80
N GLN A 103 0.09 19.02 19.94
CA GLN A 103 -1.13 19.83 19.84
C GLN A 103 -2.15 19.53 20.94
N THR A 104 -2.01 18.41 21.65
CA THR A 104 -2.92 18.05 22.75
C THR A 104 -2.72 19.04 23.92
N PRO A 105 -3.75 19.80 24.34
CA PRO A 105 -3.60 20.80 25.40
C PRO A 105 -3.06 20.22 26.70
N GLY A 106 -2.03 20.86 27.27
CA GLY A 106 -1.39 20.43 28.51
C GLY A 106 -0.58 19.13 28.40
N SER A 107 -0.36 18.61 27.18
CA SER A 107 0.46 17.42 27.00
C SER A 107 1.92 17.67 27.39
N ARG A 108 2.52 16.62 27.93
CA ARG A 108 3.97 16.50 28.12
C ARG A 108 4.41 15.17 27.53
N PRO A 109 5.65 15.06 27.04
CA PRO A 109 6.19 13.78 26.60
C PRO A 109 5.98 12.71 27.67
N ARG A 110 5.36 11.61 27.26
CA ARG A 110 5.14 10.39 28.04
C ARG A 110 6.38 9.48 27.91
N PRO A 111 6.56 8.50 28.81
CA PRO A 111 7.60 7.48 28.64
C PRO A 111 7.54 6.74 27.29
N THR A 112 6.37 6.69 26.65
CA THR A 112 6.12 6.02 25.36
C THR A 112 6.13 6.96 24.16
N SER A 113 6.43 8.24 24.33
CA SER A 113 6.40 9.19 23.20
C SER A 113 7.43 8.83 22.13
N LEU A 114 8.66 8.50 22.53
CA LEU A 114 9.68 8.09 21.57
C LEU A 114 9.37 6.77 20.88
N SER A 115 8.62 5.85 21.49
CA SER A 115 8.17 4.62 20.82
C SER A 115 7.03 4.86 19.83
N ARG A 116 6.43 6.06 19.82
CA ARG A 116 5.33 6.47 18.94
C ARG A 116 5.78 7.37 17.79
N TRP A 117 6.94 8.03 17.93
CA TRP A 117 7.42 9.06 16.98
C TRP A 117 8.63 8.64 16.16
N ARG A 118 9.32 7.56 16.53
CA ARG A 118 10.49 7.10 15.77
C ARG A 118 10.04 6.59 14.41
N GLY A 119 10.86 6.83 13.39
CA GLY A 119 10.61 6.34 12.03
C GLY A 119 10.45 4.81 11.93
N ASN A 120 10.86 4.06 12.96
CA ASN A 120 10.66 2.62 13.04
C ASN A 120 9.44 2.15 13.86
N ALA A 121 8.62 3.07 14.39
CA ALA A 121 7.60 2.77 15.38
C ALA A 121 6.56 1.73 14.92
N LEU A 122 6.10 1.82 13.66
CA LEU A 122 5.16 0.87 13.08
C LEU A 122 5.74 -0.55 13.02
N GLY A 123 6.86 -0.72 12.31
CA GLY A 123 7.58 -1.99 12.18
C GLY A 123 7.96 -2.62 13.52
N ALA A 124 8.40 -1.81 14.50
CA ALA A 124 8.71 -2.29 15.84
C ALA A 124 7.48 -2.84 16.57
N ALA A 125 6.34 -2.15 16.51
CA ALA A 125 5.10 -2.63 17.14
C ALA A 125 4.63 -3.95 16.54
N LEU A 126 4.72 -4.10 15.21
CA LEU A 126 4.41 -5.33 14.49
C LEU A 126 5.36 -6.47 14.90
N ALA A 127 6.67 -6.24 14.84
CA ALA A 127 7.66 -7.26 15.16
C ALA A 127 7.50 -7.77 16.59
N VAL A 128 7.30 -6.86 17.56
CA VAL A 128 7.00 -7.23 18.94
C VAL A 128 5.70 -8.02 18.99
N ARG A 129 4.58 -7.48 18.49
CA ARG A 129 3.25 -8.11 18.62
C ARG A 129 3.22 -9.55 18.11
N PHE A 130 3.80 -9.80 16.95
CA PHE A 130 3.80 -11.11 16.30
C PHE A 130 5.01 -11.98 16.68
N GLY A 131 5.96 -11.45 17.47
CA GLY A 131 7.18 -12.13 17.90
C GLY A 131 8.11 -12.48 16.74
N LEU A 132 8.28 -11.55 15.81
CA LEU A 132 9.11 -11.68 14.61
C LEU A 132 10.54 -11.26 14.93
N GLN A 133 11.50 -12.11 14.61
CA GLN A 133 12.93 -11.93 14.93
C GLN A 133 13.79 -11.77 13.67
N GLY A 134 13.22 -11.92 12.48
CA GLY A 134 13.90 -11.63 11.23
C GLY A 134 14.02 -10.13 10.96
N ASP A 135 14.55 -9.80 9.78
CA ASP A 135 14.81 -8.44 9.36
C ASP A 135 13.57 -7.52 9.43
N GLN A 136 13.84 -6.28 9.84
CA GLN A 136 12.83 -5.27 10.10
C GLN A 136 13.21 -3.98 9.38
N PHE A 137 12.38 -3.55 8.43
CA PHE A 137 12.56 -2.29 7.70
C PHE A 137 11.34 -1.38 7.82
N ASN A 138 11.60 -0.06 7.86
CA ASN A 138 10.58 0.98 7.69
C ASN A 138 11.00 1.86 6.51
N LEU A 139 10.15 1.91 5.49
CA LEU A 139 10.42 2.67 4.28
C LEU A 139 9.59 3.96 4.24
N ASN A 140 10.25 5.00 3.73
CA ASN A 140 9.63 6.25 3.35
C ASN A 140 10.20 6.70 2.00
N ALA A 141 9.47 6.37 0.93
CA ALA A 141 9.63 6.86 -0.42
C ALA A 141 8.41 7.72 -0.81
N ALA A 142 7.94 8.56 0.12
CA ALA A 142 6.70 9.33 -0.05
C ALA A 142 5.51 8.42 -0.44
N SER A 143 4.75 8.79 -1.48
CA SER A 143 3.57 8.05 -1.94
C SER A 143 3.86 6.65 -2.50
N SER A 144 5.12 6.32 -2.85
CA SER A 144 5.49 4.99 -3.34
C SER A 144 6.03 4.05 -2.25
N SER A 145 6.06 4.49 -0.98
CA SER A 145 6.59 3.72 0.16
C SER A 145 5.99 2.31 0.26
N GLY A 146 4.67 2.19 0.17
CA GLY A 146 3.99 0.89 0.29
C GLY A 146 4.33 -0.08 -0.83
N ALA A 147 4.37 0.40 -2.07
CA ALA A 147 4.76 -0.42 -3.22
C ALA A 147 6.24 -0.83 -3.13
N GLN A 148 7.11 0.08 -2.67
CA GLN A 148 8.52 -0.22 -2.46
C GLN A 148 8.74 -1.23 -1.32
N ALA A 149 7.92 -1.18 -0.27
CA ALA A 149 7.97 -2.15 0.83
C ALA A 149 7.66 -3.57 0.35
N ILE A 150 6.69 -3.72 -0.56
CA ILE A 150 6.38 -5.00 -1.22
C ILE A 150 7.61 -5.48 -2.01
N ALA A 151 8.19 -4.61 -2.84
CA ALA A 151 9.38 -4.94 -3.63
C ALA A 151 10.59 -5.33 -2.77
N LEU A 152 10.81 -4.65 -1.65
CA LEU A 152 11.89 -5.00 -0.71
C LEU A 152 11.62 -6.35 -0.03
N ALA A 153 10.40 -6.59 0.45
CA ALA A 153 10.03 -7.86 1.07
C ALA A 153 10.20 -9.04 0.10
N ALA A 154 9.81 -8.86 -1.17
CA ALA A 154 10.04 -9.84 -2.23
C ALA A 154 11.53 -10.16 -2.38
N ARG A 155 12.40 -9.15 -2.46
CA ARG A 155 13.85 -9.34 -2.56
C ARG A 155 14.45 -10.06 -1.35
N LEU A 156 13.97 -9.77 -0.14
CA LEU A 156 14.40 -10.47 1.07
C LEU A 156 14.00 -11.96 1.04
N ILE A 157 12.82 -12.27 0.52
CA ILE A 157 12.34 -13.65 0.36
C ILE A 157 13.09 -14.39 -0.75
N GLU A 158 13.28 -13.75 -1.90
CA GLU A 158 14.06 -14.30 -3.03
C GLU A 158 15.50 -14.60 -2.61
N ALA A 159 16.11 -13.71 -1.81
CA ALA A 159 17.45 -13.90 -1.25
C ALA A 159 17.51 -14.93 -0.11
N ARG A 160 16.38 -15.55 0.27
CA ARG A 160 16.23 -16.49 1.39
C ARG A 160 16.65 -15.90 2.75
N ILE A 161 16.65 -14.57 2.88
CA ILE A 161 16.86 -13.87 4.15
C ILE A 161 15.61 -14.04 5.03
N LEU A 162 14.43 -13.96 4.41
CA LEU A 162 13.15 -14.25 5.04
C LEU A 162 12.43 -15.40 4.32
N GLN A 163 11.68 -16.22 5.04
CA GLN A 163 10.68 -17.13 4.48
C GLN A 163 9.28 -16.54 4.55
N VAL A 164 9.03 -15.66 5.53
CA VAL A 164 7.76 -14.95 5.72
C VAL A 164 8.05 -13.45 5.92
N ALA A 165 7.37 -12.58 5.20
CA ALA A 165 7.43 -11.15 5.39
C ALA A 165 6.03 -10.58 5.59
N VAL A 166 5.81 -9.91 6.72
CA VAL A 166 4.59 -9.13 6.95
C VAL A 166 4.83 -7.72 6.40
N VAL A 167 4.18 -7.39 5.29
CA VAL A 167 4.27 -6.08 4.65
C VAL A 167 3.10 -5.22 5.09
N VAL A 168 3.35 -4.06 5.71
CA VAL A 168 2.28 -3.22 6.27
C VAL A 168 2.45 -1.76 5.87
N GLY A 169 1.43 -1.19 5.25
CA GLY A 169 1.32 0.24 5.04
C GLY A 169 0.28 0.81 5.99
N ALA A 170 0.63 1.86 6.75
CA ALA A 170 -0.35 2.56 7.59
C ALA A 170 -0.07 4.06 7.64
N GLU A 171 -1.11 4.84 7.34
CA GLU A 171 -1.07 6.30 7.33
C GLU A 171 -2.27 6.83 8.12
N PRO A 172 -2.07 7.56 9.23
CA PRO A 172 -3.15 8.15 10.01
C PRO A 172 -3.71 9.39 9.32
N ALA A 173 -4.85 9.89 9.81
CA ALA A 173 -5.34 11.20 9.41
C ALA A 173 -4.28 12.30 9.69
N LEU A 174 -4.05 13.16 8.69
CA LEU A 174 -3.02 14.20 8.80
C LEU A 174 -3.43 15.32 9.77
N PRO A 175 -2.52 15.76 10.67
CA PRO A 175 -2.71 16.98 11.45
C PRO A 175 -2.83 18.23 10.57
N SER A 176 -3.47 19.26 11.11
CA SER A 176 -3.76 20.52 10.40
C SER A 176 -2.53 21.17 9.75
N LEU A 177 -1.37 21.13 10.42
CA LEU A 177 -0.12 21.66 9.89
C LEU A 177 0.33 20.92 8.63
N LEU A 178 0.22 19.59 8.60
CA LEU A 178 0.63 18.79 7.45
C LEU A 178 -0.37 18.92 6.29
N LEU A 179 -1.68 19.03 6.60
CA LEU A 179 -2.69 19.37 5.60
C LEU A 179 -2.40 20.73 4.95
N GLU A 180 -2.11 21.75 5.76
CA GLU A 180 -1.77 23.09 5.26
C GLU A 180 -0.50 23.09 4.41
N ALA A 181 0.54 22.33 4.82
CA ALA A 181 1.76 22.19 4.04
C ALA A 181 1.51 21.55 2.66
N ASN A 182 0.73 20.47 2.60
CA ASN A 182 0.34 19.81 1.34
C ASN A 182 -0.57 20.69 0.46
N ARG A 183 -1.41 21.52 1.07
CA ARG A 183 -2.21 22.51 0.35
C ARG A 183 -1.33 23.59 -0.28
N ARG A 184 -0.35 24.12 0.47
CA ARG A 184 0.59 25.14 -0.01
C ARG A 184 1.57 24.63 -1.07
N SER A 185 1.92 23.34 -1.04
CA SER A 185 2.73 22.74 -2.10
C SER A 185 1.98 22.52 -3.41
N GLY A 186 0.65 22.72 -3.42
CA GLY A 186 -0.20 22.43 -4.58
C GLY A 186 -0.48 20.94 -4.79
N ALA A 187 -0.19 20.09 -3.80
CA ALA A 187 -0.45 18.65 -3.91
C ALA A 187 -1.93 18.31 -3.71
N MET A 188 -2.65 19.07 -2.89
CA MET A 188 -4.05 18.80 -2.55
C MET A 188 -5.05 19.35 -3.57
N ALA A 189 -6.13 18.61 -3.79
CA ALA A 189 -7.25 19.04 -4.61
C ALA A 189 -7.87 20.35 -4.07
N THR A 190 -8.13 21.30 -4.95
CA THR A 190 -8.71 22.61 -4.59
C THR A 190 -10.20 22.54 -4.28
N ASN A 191 -10.90 21.57 -4.86
CA ASN A 191 -12.33 21.31 -4.67
C ASN A 191 -12.62 20.26 -3.56
N GLY A 192 -11.58 19.75 -2.88
CA GLY A 192 -11.70 18.75 -1.84
C GLY A 192 -12.10 17.34 -2.31
N SER A 193 -12.08 17.08 -3.62
CA SER A 193 -12.44 15.79 -4.21
C SER A 193 -11.26 15.16 -4.94
N SER A 194 -11.09 13.84 -4.78
CA SER A 194 -10.07 13.11 -5.53
C SER A 194 -10.62 12.73 -6.90
N GLN A 195 -10.10 13.38 -7.93
CA GLN A 195 -10.61 13.30 -9.30
C GLN A 195 -9.50 12.93 -10.29
N PRO A 196 -8.74 11.84 -10.06
CA PRO A 196 -7.70 11.46 -10.99
C PRO A 196 -8.25 11.21 -12.39
N LEU A 197 -7.39 11.45 -13.36
CA LEU A 197 -7.64 11.30 -14.79
C LEU A 197 -8.69 12.26 -15.40
N ARG A 198 -9.43 13.04 -14.59
CA ARG A 198 -10.44 13.99 -15.10
C ARG A 198 -9.83 15.29 -15.58
N ALA A 199 -10.52 15.99 -16.48
CA ALA A 199 -10.08 17.29 -16.99
C ALA A 199 -10.01 18.38 -15.90
N ASP A 200 -10.85 18.29 -14.86
CA ASP A 200 -10.93 19.21 -13.72
C ASP A 200 -10.08 18.76 -12.51
N ARG A 201 -9.20 17.77 -12.68
CA ARG A 201 -8.30 17.28 -11.64
C ARG A 201 -7.39 18.41 -11.12
N SER A 202 -7.20 18.48 -9.81
CA SER A 202 -6.43 19.55 -9.17
C SER A 202 -5.47 19.08 -8.08
N GLY A 203 -5.49 17.80 -7.73
CA GLY A 203 -4.62 17.21 -6.72
C GLY A 203 -5.25 16.00 -6.03
N MET A 204 -4.56 15.52 -5.00
CA MET A 204 -4.99 14.40 -4.17
C MET A 204 -5.79 14.85 -2.95
N VAL A 205 -6.52 13.92 -2.33
CA VAL A 205 -7.21 14.14 -1.05
C VAL A 205 -6.62 13.17 -0.04
N PRO A 206 -5.86 13.63 0.98
CA PRO A 206 -5.28 12.76 1.99
C PRO A 206 -6.35 11.97 2.74
N ARG A 207 -6.11 10.68 2.95
CA ARG A 207 -7.02 9.79 3.69
C ARG A 207 -6.25 8.89 4.63
N GLU A 208 -6.86 8.60 5.77
CA GLU A 208 -6.37 7.57 6.69
C GLU A 208 -6.62 6.19 6.08
N ALA A 209 -5.61 5.32 6.07
CA ALA A 209 -5.79 3.92 5.70
C ALA A 209 -4.65 3.04 6.25
N ALA A 210 -4.93 1.75 6.36
CA ALA A 210 -3.91 0.73 6.51
C ALA A 210 -4.28 -0.55 5.76
N ALA A 211 -3.27 -1.25 5.28
CA ALA A 211 -3.38 -2.56 4.67
C ALA A 211 -2.14 -3.39 4.99
N ALA A 212 -2.28 -4.70 4.92
CA ALA A 212 -1.17 -5.62 5.11
C ALA A 212 -1.24 -6.77 4.09
N LEU A 213 -0.07 -7.27 3.73
CA LEU A 213 0.11 -8.49 2.96
C LEU A 213 1.06 -9.41 3.74
N VAL A 214 0.81 -10.71 3.68
CA VAL A 214 1.77 -11.73 4.11
C VAL A 214 2.38 -12.33 2.85
N LEU A 215 3.67 -12.11 2.65
CA LEU A 215 4.42 -12.71 1.55
C LEU A 215 5.22 -13.90 2.09
N GLU A 216 5.25 -14.98 1.32
CA GLU A 216 5.96 -16.19 1.69
C GLU A 216 6.73 -16.76 0.52
N HIS A 217 7.85 -17.43 0.83
CA HIS A 217 8.52 -18.24 -0.18
C HIS A 217 7.58 -19.38 -0.63
N PRO A 218 7.43 -19.66 -1.93
CA PRO A 218 6.49 -20.69 -2.43
C PRO A 218 6.67 -22.07 -1.79
N GLU A 219 7.93 -22.50 -1.60
CA GLU A 219 8.23 -23.77 -0.89
C GLU A 219 7.79 -23.76 0.58
N HIS A 220 7.88 -22.62 1.27
CA HIS A 220 7.44 -22.49 2.66
C HIS A 220 5.91 -22.57 2.74
N ALA A 221 5.23 -21.77 1.90
CA ALA A 221 3.77 -21.78 1.78
C ALA A 221 3.24 -23.19 1.46
N SER A 222 3.85 -23.87 0.48
CA SER A 222 3.49 -25.25 0.11
C SER A 222 3.72 -26.24 1.25
N ARG A 223 4.88 -26.18 1.94
CA ARG A 223 5.21 -27.09 3.04
C ARG A 223 4.23 -27.00 4.20
N ARG A 224 3.69 -25.81 4.49
CA ARG A 224 2.68 -25.62 5.54
C ARG A 224 1.24 -25.78 5.05
N GLY A 225 1.03 -26.10 3.77
CA GLY A 225 -0.31 -26.27 3.18
C GLY A 225 -1.10 -24.96 3.04
N ALA A 226 -0.42 -23.83 2.85
CA ALA A 226 -1.05 -22.53 2.65
C ALA A 226 -1.68 -22.44 1.26
N THR A 227 -2.83 -21.78 1.16
CA THR A 227 -3.46 -21.42 -0.12
C THR A 227 -3.08 -19.98 -0.49
N PRO A 228 -2.23 -19.76 -1.50
CA PRO A 228 -1.90 -18.40 -1.93
C PRO A 228 -3.09 -17.73 -2.60
N LEU A 229 -3.26 -16.41 -2.38
CA LEU A 229 -4.32 -15.62 -3.02
C LEU A 229 -3.91 -15.12 -4.41
N ALA A 230 -2.63 -14.81 -4.56
CA ALA A 230 -1.99 -14.33 -5.79
C ALA A 230 -0.49 -14.62 -5.68
N GLU A 231 0.21 -14.58 -6.81
CA GLU A 231 1.66 -14.63 -6.88
C GLU A 231 2.20 -13.21 -7.12
N LEU A 232 3.22 -12.79 -6.35
CA LEU A 232 4.01 -11.62 -6.68
C LEU A 232 5.08 -12.03 -7.70
N HIS A 233 4.77 -11.88 -8.97
CA HIS A 233 5.54 -12.45 -10.06
C HIS A 233 6.83 -11.66 -10.35
N GLY A 234 6.88 -10.36 -10.03
CA GLY A 234 8.10 -9.57 -10.14
C GLY A 234 7.97 -8.13 -9.63
N CYS A 235 9.10 -7.50 -9.32
CA CYS A 235 9.17 -6.12 -8.84
C CYS A 235 10.33 -5.35 -9.47
N THR A 236 10.10 -4.09 -9.86
CA THR A 236 11.15 -3.15 -10.25
C THR A 236 10.94 -1.80 -9.60
N SER A 237 12.03 -1.06 -9.41
CA SER A 237 11.99 0.26 -8.77
C SER A 237 13.18 1.09 -9.22
N GLY A 238 12.98 2.39 -9.39
CA GLY A 238 14.04 3.33 -9.76
C GLY A 238 13.81 4.72 -9.17
N CYS A 239 14.78 5.61 -9.40
CA CYS A 239 14.69 7.02 -9.00
C CYS A 239 14.97 7.91 -10.21
N GLU A 240 14.08 8.87 -10.45
CA GLU A 240 14.18 9.83 -11.55
C GLU A 240 15.35 10.80 -11.38
N ALA A 241 15.84 11.01 -10.15
CA ALA A 241 16.93 11.93 -9.81
C ALA A 241 16.79 13.33 -10.44
N HIS A 242 15.55 13.82 -10.58
CA HIS A 242 15.22 15.00 -11.37
C HIS A 242 14.81 16.22 -10.52
N HIS A 243 13.76 16.06 -9.71
CA HIS A 243 13.17 17.16 -8.97
C HIS A 243 12.56 16.68 -7.65
N LEU A 244 12.54 17.54 -6.63
CA LEU A 244 12.06 17.16 -5.30
C LEU A 244 10.57 16.81 -5.27
N VAL A 245 9.75 17.45 -6.11
CA VAL A 245 8.27 17.34 -6.05
C VAL A 245 7.59 17.17 -7.41
N ALA A 246 8.34 17.12 -8.51
CA ALA A 246 7.77 17.02 -9.86
C ALA A 246 8.33 15.76 -10.55
N PRO A 247 7.53 15.09 -11.38
CA PRO A 247 8.01 13.92 -12.13
C PRO A 247 9.01 14.35 -13.21
N LEU A 248 9.85 13.42 -13.65
CA LEU A 248 10.73 13.61 -14.80
C LEU A 248 9.92 13.52 -16.11
N PRO A 249 9.98 14.53 -16.98
CA PRO A 249 9.32 14.45 -18.29
C PRO A 249 9.90 13.35 -19.18
N GLY A 250 9.04 12.68 -19.96
CA GLY A 250 9.46 11.79 -21.05
C GLY A 250 9.61 10.30 -20.69
N GLN A 251 9.17 9.90 -19.50
CA GLN A 251 8.86 8.51 -19.10
C GLN A 251 9.97 7.45 -19.27
N ALA A 252 11.22 7.85 -19.56
CA ALA A 252 12.32 6.94 -19.86
C ALA A 252 12.59 5.93 -18.72
N LEU A 253 12.52 6.38 -17.47
CA LEU A 253 12.67 5.50 -16.32
C LEU A 253 11.54 4.47 -16.25
N SER A 254 10.29 4.88 -16.40
CA SER A 254 9.13 3.97 -16.37
C SER A 254 9.23 2.90 -17.46
N HIS A 255 9.64 3.27 -18.67
CA HIS A 255 9.90 2.30 -19.75
C HIS A 255 11.00 1.32 -19.38
N ALA A 256 12.16 1.79 -18.91
CA ALA A 256 13.25 0.91 -18.51
C ALA A 256 12.85 -0.05 -17.37
N LEU A 257 12.05 0.43 -16.40
CA LEU A 257 11.55 -0.39 -15.30
C LEU A 257 10.55 -1.46 -15.77
N LEU A 258 9.68 -1.13 -16.73
CA LEU A 258 8.76 -2.10 -17.32
C LEU A 258 9.52 -3.14 -18.15
N GLU A 259 10.47 -2.72 -18.97
CA GLU A 259 11.33 -3.62 -19.75
C GLU A 259 12.12 -4.57 -18.84
N GLN A 260 12.70 -4.05 -17.75
CA GLN A 260 13.40 -4.85 -16.76
C GLN A 260 12.45 -5.87 -16.10
N LEU A 261 11.24 -5.43 -15.72
CA LEU A 261 10.24 -6.28 -15.07
C LEU A 261 9.83 -7.44 -15.97
N LEU A 262 9.64 -7.16 -17.26
CA LEU A 262 9.22 -8.10 -18.28
C LEU A 262 10.38 -8.86 -18.93
N SER A 263 11.64 -8.63 -18.54
CA SER A 263 12.81 -9.17 -19.27
C SER A 263 12.99 -10.69 -19.21
N GLY A 264 12.37 -11.39 -18.24
CA GLY A 264 12.42 -12.86 -18.11
C GLY A 264 11.62 -13.57 -19.21
N ALA A 265 12.07 -14.76 -19.65
CA ALA A 265 11.46 -15.50 -20.77
C ALA A 265 9.95 -15.76 -20.57
N ASP A 266 9.54 -16.17 -19.37
CA ASP A 266 8.14 -16.39 -19.02
C ASP A 266 7.35 -15.08 -18.90
N ARG A 267 8.02 -13.98 -18.56
CA ARG A 267 7.41 -12.66 -18.36
C ARG A 267 7.14 -11.91 -19.66
N LYS A 268 8.02 -12.07 -20.67
CA LYS A 268 7.84 -11.45 -22.00
C LYS A 268 6.59 -11.93 -22.72
N GLN A 269 6.18 -13.17 -22.47
CA GLN A 269 5.01 -13.79 -23.10
C GLN A 269 3.73 -13.59 -22.30
N THR A 270 3.83 -12.93 -21.13
CA THR A 270 2.71 -12.75 -20.21
C THR A 270 2.16 -11.33 -20.37
N PRO A 271 1.05 -11.13 -21.08
CA PRO A 271 0.47 -9.80 -21.26
C PRO A 271 -0.05 -9.28 -19.93
N ILE A 272 0.26 -8.03 -19.60
CA ILE A 272 -0.43 -7.32 -18.52
C ILE A 272 -1.86 -7.04 -19.01
N ASP A 273 -2.86 -7.53 -18.29
CA ASP A 273 -4.27 -7.38 -18.63
C ASP A 273 -5.01 -6.46 -17.64
N TRP A 274 -4.40 -6.14 -16.50
CA TRP A 274 -4.88 -5.15 -15.55
C TRP A 274 -3.75 -4.21 -15.11
N LEU A 275 -3.97 -2.90 -15.20
CA LEU A 275 -3.07 -1.86 -14.76
C LEU A 275 -3.73 -1.00 -13.68
N CYS A 276 -3.17 -1.05 -12.48
CA CYS A 276 -3.48 -0.11 -11.42
C CYS A 276 -2.51 1.07 -11.49
N LEU A 277 -3.05 2.23 -11.85
CA LEU A 277 -2.29 3.48 -11.94
C LEU A 277 -2.04 4.08 -10.56
N HIS A 278 -1.01 4.91 -10.45
CA HIS A 278 -0.78 5.75 -9.30
C HIS A 278 -1.83 6.86 -9.20
N ALA A 279 -2.17 7.53 -10.30
CA ALA A 279 -3.37 8.34 -10.49
C ALA A 279 -3.76 9.19 -9.26
N THR A 280 -2.92 10.17 -8.90
CA THR A 280 -3.17 11.02 -7.73
C THR A 280 -4.17 12.13 -7.99
N GLY A 281 -4.46 12.44 -9.26
CA GLY A 281 -5.22 13.62 -9.65
C GLY A 281 -4.39 14.89 -9.67
N THR A 282 -3.07 14.78 -9.51
CA THR A 282 -2.16 15.91 -9.73
C THR A 282 -1.92 16.06 -11.23
N PRO A 283 -2.22 17.22 -11.85
CA PRO A 283 -2.21 17.37 -13.30
C PRO A 283 -0.95 16.86 -14.01
N ARG A 284 0.23 17.19 -13.46
CA ARG A 284 1.53 16.80 -14.02
C ARG A 284 1.81 15.30 -13.87
N PHE A 285 1.51 14.71 -12.72
CA PHE A 285 1.76 13.28 -12.50
C PHE A 285 0.84 12.42 -13.35
N ASP A 286 -0.47 12.73 -13.39
CA ASP A 286 -1.42 12.02 -14.24
C ASP A 286 -1.02 12.16 -15.73
N GLN A 287 -0.53 13.32 -16.16
CA GLN A 287 -0.07 13.52 -17.55
C GLN A 287 1.13 12.64 -17.91
N GLU A 288 2.18 12.62 -17.08
CA GLU A 288 3.36 11.80 -17.34
C GLU A 288 3.04 10.29 -17.24
N GLU A 289 2.18 9.91 -16.30
CA GLU A 289 1.75 8.53 -16.14
C GLU A 289 0.95 8.04 -17.35
N ILE A 290 -0.01 8.83 -17.86
CA ILE A 290 -0.77 8.43 -19.03
C ILE A 290 0.06 8.44 -20.32
N ALA A 291 1.01 9.38 -20.45
CA ALA A 291 1.95 9.37 -21.56
C ALA A 291 2.74 8.05 -21.61
N PHE A 292 3.22 7.58 -20.44
CA PHE A 292 3.87 6.27 -20.31
C PHE A 292 2.93 5.15 -20.74
N VAL A 293 1.68 5.13 -20.24
CA VAL A 293 0.71 4.07 -20.55
C VAL A 293 0.46 3.96 -22.05
N ASN A 294 0.17 5.08 -22.72
CA ASN A 294 -0.11 5.10 -24.15
C ASN A 294 1.08 4.64 -24.99
N GLN A 295 2.32 4.90 -24.54
CA GLN A 295 3.53 4.45 -25.24
C GLN A 295 3.88 2.99 -24.94
N ALA A 296 3.66 2.54 -23.70
CA ALA A 296 4.06 1.21 -23.23
C ALA A 296 3.09 0.10 -23.63
N PHE A 297 1.80 0.43 -23.79
CA PHE A 297 0.73 -0.55 -24.03
C PHE A 297 -0.01 -0.25 -25.34
N PRO A 298 0.42 -0.85 -26.47
CA PRO A 298 -0.26 -0.70 -27.76
C PRO A 298 -1.73 -1.15 -27.73
N THR A 299 -2.04 -2.14 -26.88
CA THR A 299 -3.39 -2.51 -26.47
C THR A 299 -3.49 -2.23 -24.98
N LEU A 300 -4.43 -1.37 -24.59
CA LEU A 300 -4.55 -0.95 -23.20
C LEU A 300 -5.02 -2.14 -22.33
N PRO A 301 -4.32 -2.45 -21.22
CA PRO A 301 -4.88 -3.29 -20.18
C PRO A 301 -6.11 -2.61 -19.58
N TRP A 302 -6.89 -3.35 -18.81
CA TRP A 302 -7.93 -2.75 -17.98
C TRP A 302 -7.30 -1.77 -16.99
N ILE A 303 -7.81 -0.54 -16.88
CA ILE A 303 -7.23 0.49 -16.02
C ILE A 303 -8.07 0.65 -14.74
N SER A 304 -7.39 0.73 -13.61
CA SER A 304 -7.98 1.15 -12.33
C SER A 304 -7.21 2.32 -11.73
N ALA A 305 -7.95 3.24 -11.12
CA ALA A 305 -7.42 4.44 -10.44
C ALA A 305 -8.06 4.57 -9.05
N PHE A 306 -7.71 3.67 -8.12
CA PHE A 306 -8.41 3.50 -6.84
C PHE A 306 -8.53 4.77 -5.99
N LYS A 307 -7.59 5.70 -6.11
CA LYS A 307 -7.58 6.94 -5.34
C LYS A 307 -8.81 7.81 -5.57
N ARG A 308 -9.51 7.64 -6.70
CA ARG A 308 -10.80 8.31 -6.93
C ARG A 308 -11.89 7.92 -5.92
N SER A 309 -11.85 6.69 -5.43
CA SER A 309 -12.82 6.16 -4.47
C SER A 309 -12.30 6.24 -3.04
N LEU A 310 -11.00 6.00 -2.86
CA LEU A 310 -10.36 5.86 -1.55
C LEU A 310 -9.67 7.13 -1.06
N GLY A 311 -9.50 8.14 -1.91
CA GLY A 311 -8.51 9.21 -1.70
C GLY A 311 -7.08 8.66 -1.68
N HIS A 312 -6.14 9.44 -1.15
CA HIS A 312 -4.73 9.11 -1.13
C HIS A 312 -4.20 8.89 0.27
N SER A 313 -3.83 7.65 0.59
CA SER A 313 -3.27 7.26 1.90
C SER A 313 -1.74 7.32 1.95
N LEU A 314 -1.14 8.18 1.11
CA LEU A 314 0.29 8.51 1.12
C LEU A 314 1.18 7.26 1.14
N GLY A 315 1.94 7.03 2.23
CA GLY A 315 2.86 5.90 2.31
C GLY A 315 2.17 4.54 2.38
N ALA A 316 0.90 4.50 2.79
CA ALA A 316 0.11 3.26 2.81
C ALA A 316 -0.51 2.90 1.46
N ALA A 317 -0.61 3.86 0.51
CA ALA A 317 -1.36 3.70 -0.73
C ALA A 317 -0.95 2.46 -1.52
N GLY A 318 0.35 2.22 -1.68
CA GLY A 318 0.83 1.05 -2.42
C GLY A 318 0.45 -0.29 -1.79
N VAL A 319 0.35 -0.41 -0.47
CA VAL A 319 -0.10 -1.68 0.15
C VAL A 319 -1.61 -1.83 0.03
N VAL A 320 -2.36 -0.72 0.15
CA VAL A 320 -3.83 -0.72 -0.04
C VAL A 320 -4.20 -1.15 -1.46
N GLU A 321 -3.55 -0.58 -2.47
CA GLU A 321 -3.78 -0.91 -3.87
C GLU A 321 -3.39 -2.35 -4.18
N ALA A 322 -2.24 -2.81 -3.66
CA ALA A 322 -1.83 -4.20 -3.83
C ALA A 322 -2.82 -5.19 -3.18
N ALA A 323 -3.36 -4.88 -2.00
CA ALA A 323 -4.38 -5.72 -1.38
C ALA A 323 -5.67 -5.80 -2.23
N LEU A 324 -6.07 -4.70 -2.87
CA LEU A 324 -7.20 -4.68 -3.79
C LEU A 324 -6.91 -5.45 -5.09
N ILE A 325 -5.69 -5.32 -5.64
CA ILE A 325 -5.25 -6.10 -6.80
C ILE A 325 -5.29 -7.60 -6.50
N VAL A 326 -4.71 -8.03 -5.38
CA VAL A 326 -4.71 -9.43 -4.94
C VAL A 326 -6.14 -9.94 -4.76
N GLU A 327 -7.03 -9.13 -4.18
CA GLU A 327 -8.43 -9.50 -4.02
C GLU A 327 -9.15 -9.64 -5.37
N GLY A 328 -8.90 -8.74 -6.33
CA GLY A 328 -9.48 -8.83 -7.67
C GLY A 328 -8.99 -10.05 -8.45
N LEU A 329 -7.68 -10.32 -8.42
CA LEU A 329 -7.09 -11.53 -9.01
C LEU A 329 -7.70 -12.79 -8.40
N HIS A 330 -7.83 -12.85 -7.07
CA HIS A 330 -8.42 -13.98 -6.37
C HIS A 330 -9.90 -14.20 -6.73
N ARG A 331 -10.64 -13.12 -6.99
CA ARG A 331 -12.05 -13.16 -7.40
C ARG A 331 -12.25 -13.41 -8.89
N GLY A 332 -11.22 -13.18 -9.71
CA GLY A 332 -11.38 -13.08 -11.16
C GLY A 332 -12.26 -11.90 -11.55
N GLU A 333 -12.11 -10.76 -10.86
CA GLU A 333 -12.89 -9.54 -11.08
C GLU A 333 -11.97 -8.31 -11.08
N VAL A 334 -12.39 -7.25 -11.79
CA VAL A 334 -11.76 -5.92 -11.76
C VAL A 334 -12.80 -4.85 -11.40
N PRO A 335 -12.40 -3.76 -10.71
CA PRO A 335 -13.27 -2.59 -10.55
C PRO A 335 -13.59 -1.94 -11.90
N PRO A 336 -14.66 -1.14 -12.01
CA PRO A 336 -15.02 -0.45 -13.25
C PRO A 336 -13.90 0.41 -13.81
N TRP A 337 -13.87 0.49 -15.15
CA TRP A 337 -13.05 1.44 -15.87
C TRP A 337 -13.45 2.86 -15.47
N PRO A 338 -12.49 3.81 -15.35
CA PRO A 338 -12.84 5.14 -14.93
C PRO A 338 -13.86 5.81 -15.87
N LYS A 339 -15.06 6.12 -15.35
CA LYS A 339 -16.20 6.61 -16.16
C LYS A 339 -15.98 7.98 -16.81
N VAL A 340 -15.22 8.87 -16.14
CA VAL A 340 -14.96 10.22 -16.64
C VAL A 340 -13.46 10.43 -16.71
N ILE A 341 -12.94 10.52 -17.93
CA ILE A 341 -11.53 10.73 -18.22
C ILE A 341 -11.40 11.97 -19.09
N ASP A 342 -10.34 12.74 -18.87
CA ASP A 342 -9.93 13.84 -19.73
C ASP A 342 -9.73 13.33 -21.16
N PRO A 343 -10.50 13.81 -22.15
CA PRO A 343 -10.41 13.30 -23.51
C PRO A 343 -9.02 13.51 -24.15
N THR A 344 -8.23 14.46 -23.63
CA THR A 344 -6.85 14.70 -24.10
C THR A 344 -5.90 13.54 -23.81
N PHE A 345 -6.26 12.65 -22.88
CA PHE A 345 -5.50 11.45 -22.57
C PHE A 345 -5.63 10.34 -23.61
N GLY A 346 -6.65 10.37 -24.47
CA GLY A 346 -6.84 9.34 -25.49
C GLY A 346 -7.09 7.92 -24.92
N LEU A 347 -7.39 7.80 -23.63
CA LEU A 347 -7.69 6.53 -22.98
C LEU A 347 -9.12 6.11 -23.31
N ASN A 348 -9.26 5.12 -24.18
CA ASN A 348 -10.54 4.51 -24.50
C ASN A 348 -10.69 3.20 -23.73
N GLN A 349 -11.88 2.97 -23.20
CA GLN A 349 -12.22 1.70 -22.57
C GLN A 349 -12.11 0.57 -23.61
N PRO A 350 -11.40 -0.53 -23.30
CA PRO A 350 -11.36 -1.72 -24.17
C PRO A 350 -12.76 -2.33 -24.38
N GLU A 351 -12.99 -2.93 -25.55
CA GLU A 351 -14.23 -3.66 -25.86
C GLU A 351 -14.42 -4.88 -24.92
N ASN A 352 -15.67 -5.26 -24.63
CA ASN A 352 -16.08 -6.36 -23.72
C ASN A 352 -15.87 -6.13 -22.21
N TYR A 353 -16.67 -5.24 -21.62
CA TYR A 353 -16.88 -5.14 -20.17
C TYR A 353 -18.20 -5.85 -19.78
N PRO A 354 -18.19 -6.84 -18.85
CA PRO A 354 -18.36 -6.49 -17.43
C PRO A 354 -17.73 -7.44 -16.38
N ALA A 355 -16.91 -8.44 -16.75
CA ALA A 355 -16.32 -9.40 -15.81
C ALA A 355 -15.00 -9.97 -16.35
N LEU A 356 -13.99 -9.10 -16.52
CA LEU A 356 -12.66 -9.57 -16.85
C LEU A 356 -12.13 -10.39 -15.67
N ALA A 357 -11.61 -11.58 -15.96
CA ALA A 357 -10.87 -12.42 -15.01
C ALA A 357 -9.37 -12.16 -15.20
N PRO A 358 -8.83 -11.09 -14.57
CA PRO A 358 -7.44 -10.68 -14.81
C PRO A 358 -6.51 -11.80 -14.40
N GLN A 359 -5.50 -12.06 -15.23
CA GLN A 359 -4.44 -13.01 -14.91
C GLN A 359 -3.19 -12.27 -14.46
N ASN A 360 -2.96 -11.04 -14.93
CA ASN A 360 -1.71 -10.31 -14.78
C ASN A 360 -1.94 -8.83 -14.49
N ALA A 361 -1.79 -8.47 -13.23
CA ALA A 361 -1.95 -7.10 -12.77
C ALA A 361 -0.61 -6.41 -12.57
N LEU A 362 -0.46 -5.22 -13.13
CA LEU A 362 0.66 -4.31 -12.88
C LEU A 362 0.21 -3.20 -11.95
N GLN A 363 0.90 -3.02 -10.84
CA GLN A 363 0.77 -1.86 -9.97
C GLN A 363 1.86 -0.85 -10.32
N LEU A 364 1.48 0.39 -10.61
CA LEU A 364 2.39 1.52 -10.75
C LEU A 364 2.27 2.46 -9.55
N ALA A 365 3.39 2.83 -8.96
CA ALA A 365 3.43 3.81 -7.89
C ALA A 365 4.59 4.80 -8.08
N SER A 366 4.31 6.09 -7.86
CA SER A 366 5.30 7.16 -7.93
C SER A 366 5.26 8.00 -6.66
N GLY A 367 6.40 8.56 -6.27
CA GLY A 367 6.51 9.39 -5.07
C GLY A 367 7.24 10.69 -5.36
N MET A 368 6.92 11.75 -4.61
CA MET A 368 7.80 12.92 -4.53
C MET A 368 9.21 12.47 -4.15
N GLY A 369 10.23 13.14 -4.70
CA GLY A 369 11.62 12.70 -4.67
C GLY A 369 11.99 11.75 -5.82
N GLY A 370 11.03 11.38 -6.67
CA GLY A 370 11.27 10.71 -7.95
C GLY A 370 11.32 9.18 -7.90
N VAL A 371 10.89 8.56 -6.79
CA VAL A 371 10.88 7.10 -6.68
C VAL A 371 9.68 6.52 -7.43
N VAL A 372 9.96 5.68 -8.44
CA VAL A 372 8.96 4.94 -9.23
C VAL A 372 9.09 3.46 -8.94
N VAL A 373 7.97 2.77 -8.75
CA VAL A 373 7.90 1.34 -8.41
C VAL A 373 6.85 0.66 -9.28
N MET A 374 7.18 -0.54 -9.77
CA MET A 374 6.28 -1.41 -10.49
C MET A 374 6.26 -2.80 -9.85
N ASN A 375 5.08 -3.30 -9.47
CA ASN A 375 4.89 -4.65 -8.95
C ASN A 375 3.95 -5.41 -9.88
N HIS A 376 4.36 -6.59 -10.34
CA HIS A 376 3.56 -7.50 -11.18
C HIS A 376 3.01 -8.62 -10.31
N PHE A 377 1.69 -8.71 -10.25
CA PHE A 377 0.94 -9.77 -9.57
C PHE A 377 0.28 -10.69 -10.60
N ARG A 378 0.23 -11.99 -10.29
CA ARG A 378 -0.39 -13.01 -11.13
C ARG A 378 -1.47 -13.77 -10.36
N ALA A 379 -2.57 -14.10 -11.02
CA ALA A 379 -3.56 -15.01 -10.46
C ALA A 379 -2.95 -16.40 -10.19
N VAL A 380 -3.39 -17.06 -9.12
CA VAL A 380 -3.04 -18.47 -8.87
C VAL A 380 -4.08 -19.35 -9.59
N PRO A 381 -3.65 -20.42 -10.29
CA PRO A 381 -4.55 -21.34 -10.99
C PRO A 381 -5.61 -22.04 -10.12
#